data_AF-C3Y8V3-F1
#
_entry.id   AF-C3Y8V3-F1
#
_cell.length_a   1.000
_cell.length_b   1.000
_cell.length_c   1.000
_cell.angle_alpha   90.00
_cell.angle_beta   90.00
_cell.angle_gamma   90.00
#
_symmetry.space_group_name_H-M   'P 1'
#
loop_
_entity.id
_entity.type
_entity.pdbx_description
1 polymer ?
#
loop_
_entity_poly.entity_id
_entity_poly.type
_entity_poly.pdbx_seq_one_letter_code
_entity_poly.pdbx_strand_id
1 'polypeptide(L)'
;MNQELKKLYNSYFYICLEIYTIGLTASCMSYRNKKVVNQAPRNTDDQEVPRKLRELMQWKQQGGKVGKAKKRTGQQEMTEQQKGKPKNTEASKAGFPVQRVGPDQPEDGRPVEEVPDFTRKPWESEKRFVERMHMATQVAYEKAKWMPDINPLEEEEKKKKQKAKTKHHVNKKREKLKAKRKERAAEEEEQRRLTDHVQFGEVVSQPPELTAKPRKATTNNKPGKKTLLLNSLLSSKSKTTTSTSKQSKKRKDRSAAEQRML
;
A
#
# COMPACT_ATOMS: atom_id res chain seq x y z
N MET A 1 -13.86 -62.10 5.51
CA MET A 1 -14.10 -61.50 4.17
C MET A 1 -14.60 -60.05 4.20
N ASN A 2 -15.46 -59.64 5.14
CA ASN A 2 -16.09 -58.30 5.11
C ASN A 2 -15.22 -57.10 5.55
N GLN A 3 -14.07 -57.30 6.21
CA GLN A 3 -13.20 -56.18 6.60
C GLN A 3 -12.28 -55.70 5.48
N GLU A 4 -11.75 -56.62 4.68
CA GLU A 4 -10.85 -56.26 3.57
C GLU A 4 -11.58 -55.50 2.46
N LEU A 5 -12.83 -55.89 2.16
CA LEU A 5 -13.68 -55.14 1.21
C LEU A 5 -13.99 -53.71 1.69
N LYS A 6 -14.16 -53.50 3.00
CA LYS A 6 -14.38 -52.15 3.56
C LYS A 6 -13.13 -51.28 3.46
N LYS A 7 -11.93 -51.86 3.64
CA LYS A 7 -10.66 -51.14 3.46
C LYS A 7 -10.44 -50.74 2.01
N LEU A 8 -10.72 -51.65 1.06
CA LEU A 8 -10.63 -51.37 -0.37
C LEU A 8 -11.63 -50.28 -0.80
N TYR A 9 -12.87 -50.33 -0.32
CA TYR A 9 -13.88 -49.33 -0.64
C TYR A 9 -13.52 -47.94 -0.10
N ASN A 10 -13.04 -47.86 1.14
CA ASN A 10 -12.59 -46.60 1.71
C ASN A 10 -11.37 -46.05 0.97
N SER A 11 -10.40 -46.90 0.64
CA SER A 11 -9.22 -46.48 -0.15
C SER A 11 -9.63 -45.92 -1.51
N TYR A 12 -10.52 -46.61 -2.22
CA TYR A 12 -11.04 -46.15 -3.52
C TYR A 12 -11.79 -44.81 -3.40
N PHE A 13 -12.56 -44.63 -2.33
CA PHE A 13 -13.27 -43.38 -2.06
C PHE A 13 -12.33 -42.19 -1.81
N TYR A 14 -11.25 -42.39 -1.05
CA TYR A 14 -10.24 -41.36 -0.82
C TYR A 14 -9.49 -40.98 -2.11
N ILE A 15 -9.13 -41.97 -2.94
CA ILE A 15 -8.46 -41.73 -4.23
C ILE A 15 -9.37 -40.94 -5.19
N CYS A 16 -10.67 -41.26 -5.25
CA CYS A 16 -11.61 -40.51 -6.08
C CYS A 16 -11.79 -39.06 -5.61
N LEU A 17 -11.81 -38.81 -4.29
CA LEU A 17 -11.87 -37.46 -3.73
C LEU A 17 -10.61 -36.63 -4.03
N GLU A 18 -9.43 -37.25 -3.96
CA GLU A 18 -8.17 -36.58 -4.32
C GLU A 18 -8.11 -36.22 -5.81
N ILE A 19 -8.53 -37.13 -6.70
CA ILE A 19 -8.57 -36.84 -8.14
C ILE A 19 -9.57 -35.71 -8.45
N TYR A 20 -10.74 -35.70 -7.80
CA TYR A 20 -11.75 -34.65 -8.02
C TYR A 20 -11.29 -33.27 -7.53
N THR A 21 -10.60 -33.22 -6.39
CA THR A 21 -10.04 -31.95 -5.85
C THR A 21 -8.88 -31.41 -6.71
N ILE A 22 -8.02 -32.30 -7.22
CA ILE A 22 -6.98 -31.91 -8.18
C ILE A 22 -7.60 -31.40 -9.50
N GLY A 23 -8.65 -32.05 -10.00
CA GLY A 23 -9.37 -31.59 -11.19
C GLY A 23 -10.04 -30.22 -11.03
N LEU A 24 -10.67 -29.97 -9.87
CA LEU A 24 -11.32 -28.69 -9.57
C LEU A 24 -10.31 -27.54 -9.48
N THR A 25 -9.15 -27.78 -8.86
CA THR A 25 -8.08 -26.78 -8.72
C THR A 25 -7.40 -26.48 -10.06
N ALA A 26 -7.19 -27.49 -10.91
CA ALA A 26 -6.66 -27.30 -12.26
C ALA A 26 -7.62 -26.52 -13.17
N SER A 27 -8.93 -26.79 -13.10
CA SER A 27 -9.96 -26.04 -13.84
C SER A 27 -10.05 -24.57 -13.38
N CYS A 28 -9.90 -24.32 -12.07
CA CYS A 28 -9.92 -22.96 -11.51
C CYS A 28 -8.69 -22.12 -11.95
N MET A 29 -7.54 -22.74 -12.21
CA MET A 29 -6.34 -22.03 -12.68
C MET A 29 -6.39 -21.60 -14.15
N SER A 30 -7.25 -22.21 -14.99
CA SER A 30 -7.33 -21.89 -16.42
C SER A 30 -8.21 -20.65 -16.71
N TYR A 31 -9.19 -20.34 -15.86
CA TYR A 31 -10.05 -19.14 -15.99
C TYR A 31 -9.44 -17.90 -15.33
N ARG A 32 -8.16 -17.63 -15.59
CA ARG A 32 -7.56 -16.34 -15.24
C ARG A 32 -7.88 -15.35 -16.35
N ASN A 33 -8.98 -14.60 -16.18
CA ASN A 33 -9.37 -13.48 -17.04
C ASN A 33 -8.14 -12.59 -17.29
N LYS A 34 -7.61 -12.62 -18.53
CA LYS A 34 -6.54 -11.73 -18.97
C LYS A 34 -7.14 -10.33 -19.04
N LYS A 35 -6.83 -9.49 -18.05
CA LYS A 35 -7.20 -8.06 -18.09
C LYS A 35 -6.45 -7.43 -19.26
N VAL A 36 -7.14 -7.24 -20.38
CA VAL A 36 -6.60 -6.44 -21.49
C VAL A 36 -6.60 -4.99 -21.02
N VAL A 37 -5.41 -4.45 -20.78
CA VAL A 37 -5.21 -3.06 -20.37
C VAL A 37 -5.21 -2.18 -21.62
N ASN A 38 -5.81 -0.99 -21.54
CA ASN A 38 -5.90 0.02 -22.62
C ASN A 38 -6.81 -0.35 -23.81
N GLN A 39 -8.00 -0.92 -23.57
CA GLN A 39 -9.06 -0.86 -24.58
C GLN A 39 -9.68 0.53 -24.61
N ALA A 40 -10.09 0.99 -25.79
CA ALA A 40 -10.87 2.21 -25.93
C ALA A 40 -12.13 2.12 -25.04
N PRO A 41 -12.52 3.21 -24.36
CA PRO A 41 -13.73 3.23 -23.55
C PRO A 41 -14.93 2.72 -24.35
N ARG A 42 -15.75 1.86 -23.73
CA ARG A 42 -16.89 1.22 -24.39
C ARG A 42 -18.02 2.20 -24.72
N ASN A 43 -18.06 3.33 -23.99
CA ASN A 43 -18.96 4.45 -24.22
C ASN A 43 -18.17 5.74 -23.98
N THR A 44 -18.25 6.69 -24.92
CA THR A 44 -17.55 7.98 -24.88
C THR A 44 -18.20 9.00 -23.94
N ASP A 45 -19.49 8.86 -23.67
CA ASP A 45 -20.26 9.82 -22.86
C ASP A 45 -20.43 9.38 -21.40
N ASP A 46 -20.08 8.13 -21.07
CA ASP A 46 -20.12 7.62 -19.70
C ASP A 46 -18.88 8.09 -18.93
N GLN A 47 -18.99 9.28 -18.33
CA GLN A 47 -18.00 9.71 -17.33
C GLN A 47 -18.20 8.89 -16.05
N GLU A 48 -17.56 7.72 -15.98
CA GLU A 48 -17.65 6.85 -14.81
C GLU A 48 -17.28 7.60 -13.52
N VAL A 49 -18.26 7.71 -12.61
CA VAL A 49 -18.05 8.28 -11.29
C VAL A 49 -16.91 7.51 -10.60
N PRO A 50 -15.87 8.21 -10.10
CA PRO A 50 -14.72 7.58 -9.44
C PRO A 50 -15.17 6.61 -8.34
N ARG A 51 -14.52 5.43 -8.27
CA ARG A 51 -14.92 4.31 -7.39
C ARG A 51 -15.17 4.72 -5.94
N LYS A 52 -14.29 5.54 -5.37
CA LYS A 52 -14.43 6.04 -3.99
C LYS A 52 -15.70 6.86 -3.78
N LEU A 53 -16.09 7.66 -4.77
CA LEU A 53 -17.30 8.47 -4.70
C LEU A 53 -18.55 7.60 -4.90
N ARG A 54 -18.48 6.61 -5.79
CA ARG A 54 -19.54 5.59 -5.97
C ARG A 54 -19.80 4.83 -4.66
N GLU A 55 -18.74 4.37 -4.00
CA GLU A 55 -18.81 3.68 -2.70
C GLU A 55 -19.37 4.60 -1.61
N LEU A 56 -18.95 5.86 -1.56
CA LEU A 56 -19.44 6.83 -0.58
C LEU A 56 -20.92 7.15 -0.78
N MET A 57 -21.37 7.32 -2.03
CA MET A 57 -22.78 7.53 -2.35
C MET A 57 -23.63 6.32 -1.99
N GLN A 58 -23.15 5.10 -2.29
CA GLN A 58 -23.81 3.85 -1.88
C GLN A 58 -23.89 3.73 -0.36
N TRP A 59 -22.81 4.04 0.37
CA TRP A 59 -22.79 4.02 1.84
C TRP A 59 -23.77 5.04 2.44
N LYS A 60 -23.85 6.24 1.85
CA LYS A 60 -24.80 7.28 2.24
C LYS A 60 -26.25 6.86 1.96
N GLN A 61 -26.52 6.24 0.80
CA GLN A 61 -27.84 5.69 0.45
C GLN A 61 -28.24 4.51 1.35
N GLN A 62 -27.28 3.70 1.78
CA GLN A 62 -27.47 2.58 2.72
C GLN A 62 -27.57 3.04 4.20
N GLY A 63 -27.66 4.35 4.43
CA GLY A 63 -27.98 4.92 5.73
C GLY A 63 -26.82 5.03 6.71
N GLY A 64 -25.57 4.92 6.26
CA GLY A 64 -24.39 5.30 7.05
C GLY A 64 -24.28 4.70 8.45
N LYS A 65 -24.82 3.49 8.69
CA LYS A 65 -24.80 2.86 10.02
C LYS A 65 -23.52 2.07 10.20
N VAL A 66 -22.68 2.49 11.14
CA VAL A 66 -21.57 1.69 11.66
C VAL A 66 -22.19 0.50 12.41
N GLY A 67 -22.04 -0.71 11.84
CA GLY A 67 -22.71 -1.91 12.32
C GLY A 67 -22.25 -2.33 13.72
N LYS A 68 -23.22 -2.63 14.59
CA LYS A 68 -23.01 -3.36 15.85
C LYS A 68 -22.53 -4.78 15.53
N ALA A 69 -21.39 -5.17 16.06
CA ALA A 69 -20.88 -6.54 15.96
C ALA A 69 -21.73 -7.49 16.84
N LYS A 70 -22.14 -8.62 16.26
CA LYS A 70 -22.95 -9.68 16.85
C LYS A 70 -22.15 -10.44 17.91
N LYS A 71 -22.44 -10.27 19.19
CA LYS A 71 -21.82 -11.04 20.29
C LYS A 71 -22.61 -12.35 20.49
N ARG A 72 -21.91 -13.47 20.42
CA ARG A 72 -22.43 -14.83 20.63
C ARG A 72 -22.71 -15.04 22.12
N THR A 73 -23.89 -15.55 22.42
CA THR A 73 -24.37 -15.91 23.76
C THR A 73 -23.60 -17.12 24.30
N GLY A 74 -22.93 -16.94 25.43
CA GLY A 74 -22.44 -18.01 26.30
C GLY A 74 -23.12 -17.83 27.65
N GLN A 75 -23.87 -18.83 28.07
CA GLN A 75 -24.63 -18.88 29.31
C GLN A 75 -23.67 -18.94 30.51
N GLN A 76 -23.94 -18.14 31.54
CA GLN A 76 -23.54 -18.46 32.91
C GLN A 76 -24.55 -17.84 33.88
N GLU A 77 -25.38 -18.74 34.43
CA GLU A 77 -26.19 -18.59 35.63
C GLU A 77 -25.33 -18.22 36.84
N MET A 78 -25.78 -17.25 37.63
CA MET A 78 -25.50 -17.16 39.07
C MET A 78 -26.74 -16.56 39.76
N THR A 79 -27.55 -17.47 40.28
CA THR A 79 -28.30 -17.45 41.55
C THR A 79 -28.66 -16.11 42.19
N GLU A 80 -29.97 -15.86 42.11
CA GLU A 80 -30.90 -15.29 43.08
C GLU A 80 -30.58 -15.58 44.57
N GLN A 81 -30.62 -14.53 45.40
CA GLN A 81 -30.88 -14.49 46.87
C GLN A 81 -30.36 -13.12 47.40
N GLN A 82 -31.04 -12.27 48.17
CA GLN A 82 -32.26 -12.32 48.96
C GLN A 82 -32.84 -10.91 49.12
N LYS A 83 -34.18 -10.87 49.25
CA LYS A 83 -34.97 -9.72 49.69
C LYS A 83 -34.74 -9.46 51.19
N GLY A 84 -34.58 -8.19 51.56
CA GLY A 84 -34.79 -7.69 52.91
C GLY A 84 -35.30 -6.25 52.83
N LYS A 85 -36.52 -5.99 53.28
CA LYS A 85 -37.19 -4.68 53.33
C LYS A 85 -37.43 -4.31 54.82
N PRO A 86 -37.88 -3.09 55.14
CA PRO A 86 -37.09 -1.97 55.64
C PRO A 86 -37.27 -1.75 57.16
N LYS A 87 -36.42 -0.91 57.78
CA LYS A 87 -36.76 -0.25 59.05
C LYS A 87 -36.47 1.24 58.98
N ASN A 88 -37.55 2.02 59.16
CA ASN A 88 -37.54 3.45 59.44
C ASN A 88 -36.80 3.73 60.76
N THR A 89 -36.03 4.81 60.80
CA THR A 89 -36.02 5.72 61.94
C THR A 89 -35.54 7.10 61.49
N GLU A 90 -36.10 8.11 62.13
CA GLU A 90 -36.19 9.47 61.68
C GLU A 90 -34.86 10.25 61.68
N ALA A 91 -34.73 11.05 60.64
CA ALA A 91 -34.18 12.41 60.61
C ALA A 91 -33.56 12.91 61.93
N SER A 92 -32.22 12.92 61.98
CA SER A 92 -31.48 13.92 62.73
C SER A 92 -30.75 14.85 61.76
N LYS A 93 -31.19 16.08 61.85
CA LYS A 93 -30.73 17.34 61.28
C LYS A 93 -29.22 17.54 61.49
N ALA A 94 -28.41 17.27 60.47
CA ALA A 94 -27.08 17.85 60.31
C ALA A 94 -26.85 18.02 58.82
N GLY A 95 -26.95 19.27 58.35
CA GLY A 95 -26.64 19.59 56.96
C GLY A 95 -25.20 19.21 56.67
N PHE A 96 -25.01 18.24 55.78
CA PHE A 96 -23.72 18.04 55.14
C PHE A 96 -23.39 19.34 54.40
N PRO A 97 -22.23 19.98 54.64
CA PRO A 97 -21.80 21.09 53.82
C PRO A 97 -21.52 20.53 52.43
N VAL A 98 -22.48 20.70 51.51
CA VAL A 98 -22.19 20.62 50.08
C VAL A 98 -21.28 21.80 49.80
N GLN A 99 -19.96 21.56 49.83
CA GLN A 99 -19.02 22.45 49.17
C GLN A 99 -19.50 22.55 47.72
N ARG A 100 -20.09 23.69 47.35
CA ARG A 100 -20.13 24.08 45.94
C ARG A 100 -18.68 24.33 45.56
N VAL A 101 -18.03 23.27 45.12
CA VAL A 101 -16.79 23.41 44.35
C VAL A 101 -17.18 24.33 43.17
N GLY A 102 -16.47 25.44 43.03
CA GLY A 102 -16.66 26.38 41.94
C GLY A 102 -16.41 25.70 40.58
N PRO A 103 -16.46 26.44 39.47
CA PRO A 103 -16.16 25.89 38.15
C PRO A 103 -14.66 25.61 38.04
N ASP A 104 -14.22 24.52 38.66
CA ASP A 104 -12.89 23.96 38.48
C ASP A 104 -12.87 23.35 37.07
N GLN A 105 -12.20 24.04 36.15
CA GLN A 105 -11.91 23.47 34.84
C GLN A 105 -11.07 22.19 35.03
N PRO A 106 -11.46 21.05 34.43
CA PRO A 106 -10.63 19.86 34.44
C PRO A 106 -9.35 20.15 33.65
N GLU A 107 -8.18 19.91 34.28
CA GLU A 107 -6.86 20.12 33.67
C GLU A 107 -6.64 19.32 32.36
N ASP A 108 -7.52 18.38 32.05
CA ASP A 108 -7.45 17.51 30.87
C ASP A 108 -7.87 18.15 29.54
N GLY A 109 -8.21 19.45 29.50
CA GLY A 109 -8.62 20.16 28.28
C GLY A 109 -9.87 19.60 27.59
N ARG A 110 -10.62 18.73 28.28
CA ARG A 110 -11.90 18.19 27.82
C ARG A 110 -12.97 19.26 28.02
N PRO A 111 -13.79 19.57 27.00
CA PRO A 111 -14.94 20.45 27.17
C PRO A 111 -15.81 19.93 28.31
N VAL A 112 -15.95 20.72 29.37
CA VAL A 112 -16.89 20.43 30.46
C VAL A 112 -18.27 20.57 29.87
N GLU A 113 -18.99 19.47 29.79
CA GLU A 113 -20.41 19.56 29.48
C GLU A 113 -21.08 20.22 30.67
N GLU A 114 -21.67 21.39 30.43
CA GLU A 114 -22.44 22.12 31.43
C GLU A 114 -23.55 21.21 31.95
N VAL A 115 -23.35 20.70 33.16
CA VAL A 115 -24.35 19.91 33.85
C VAL A 115 -25.53 20.85 34.12
N PRO A 116 -26.76 20.51 33.68
CA PRO A 116 -27.92 21.36 33.94
C PRO A 116 -28.09 21.61 35.44
N ASP A 117 -28.30 22.86 35.84
CA ASP A 117 -28.56 23.20 37.23
C ASP A 117 -29.81 22.48 37.74
N PHE A 118 -29.61 21.53 38.66
CA PHE A 118 -30.67 20.69 39.24
C PHE A 118 -31.52 21.41 40.30
N THR A 119 -31.36 22.72 40.47
CA THR A 119 -32.15 23.53 41.40
C THR A 119 -33.40 24.09 40.73
N ARG A 120 -34.53 24.13 41.45
CA ARG A 120 -35.76 24.78 40.97
C ARG A 120 -35.51 26.27 40.81
N LYS A 121 -35.92 26.85 39.67
CA LYS A 121 -35.77 28.29 39.43
C LYS A 121 -36.79 29.07 40.29
N PRO A 122 -36.48 30.30 40.76
CA PRO A 122 -37.37 31.06 41.64
C PRO A 122 -38.79 31.28 41.07
N TRP A 123 -38.90 31.34 39.74
CA TRP A 123 -40.14 31.63 39.01
C TRP A 123 -40.76 30.41 38.33
N GLU A 124 -40.32 29.22 38.72
CA GLU A 124 -40.75 27.97 38.10
C GLU A 124 -41.77 27.22 38.96
N SER A 125 -42.84 26.74 38.32
CA SER A 125 -43.77 25.82 38.97
C SER A 125 -43.15 24.43 39.12
N GLU A 126 -43.52 23.71 40.16
CA GLU A 126 -43.01 22.35 40.44
C GLU A 126 -43.17 21.40 39.25
N LYS A 127 -44.32 21.47 38.55
CA LYS A 127 -44.58 20.68 37.35
C LYS A 127 -43.55 20.94 36.24
N ARG A 128 -43.23 22.22 35.98
CA ARG A 128 -42.22 22.61 34.98
C ARG A 128 -40.82 22.16 35.37
N PHE A 129 -40.50 22.17 36.66
CA PHE A 129 -39.23 21.65 37.18
C PHE A 129 -39.09 20.14 36.91
N VAL A 130 -40.11 19.36 37.23
CA VAL A 130 -40.14 17.91 36.99
C VAL A 130 -40.05 17.60 35.49
N GLU A 131 -40.74 18.36 34.65
CA GLU A 131 -40.62 18.23 33.18
C GLU A 131 -39.20 18.51 32.68
N ARG A 132 -38.52 19.56 33.18
CA ARG A 132 -37.11 19.83 32.83
C ARG A 132 -36.20 18.68 33.28
N MET A 133 -36.39 18.19 34.50
CA MET A 133 -35.64 17.05 35.04
C MET A 133 -35.83 15.81 34.19
N HIS A 134 -37.06 15.53 33.79
CA HIS A 134 -37.39 14.39 32.95
C HIS A 134 -36.69 14.49 31.59
N MET A 135 -36.76 15.65 30.93
CA MET A 135 -36.09 15.88 29.65
C MET A 135 -34.57 15.75 29.75
N ALA A 136 -33.93 16.35 30.76
CA ALA A 136 -32.49 16.22 30.98
C ALA A 136 -32.07 14.75 31.18
N THR A 137 -32.87 14.00 31.94
CA THR A 137 -32.64 12.57 32.19
C THR A 137 -32.77 11.75 30.91
N GLN A 138 -33.78 12.01 30.07
CA GLN A 138 -33.94 11.32 28.78
C GLN A 138 -32.77 11.59 27.84
N VAL A 139 -32.32 12.84 27.74
CA VAL A 139 -31.16 13.22 26.91
C VAL A 139 -29.90 12.50 27.39
N ALA A 140 -29.65 12.47 28.70
CA ALA A 140 -28.50 11.74 29.27
C ALA A 140 -28.58 10.23 29.00
N TYR A 141 -29.78 9.65 29.15
CA TYR A 141 -30.02 8.24 28.88
C TYR A 141 -29.80 7.88 27.39
N GLU A 142 -30.35 8.68 26.47
CA GLU A 142 -30.14 8.48 25.04
C GLU A 142 -28.66 8.60 24.68
N LYS A 143 -27.97 9.61 25.22
CA LYS A 143 -26.54 9.78 25.02
C LYS A 143 -25.73 8.57 25.50
N ALA A 144 -26.02 8.07 26.70
CA ALA A 144 -25.38 6.87 27.25
C ALA A 144 -25.67 5.63 26.38
N LYS A 145 -26.89 5.48 25.86
CA LYS A 145 -27.28 4.38 24.97
C LYS A 145 -26.51 4.34 23.65
N TRP A 146 -26.11 5.51 23.15
CA TRP A 146 -25.36 5.65 21.89
C TRP A 146 -23.86 5.78 22.08
N MET A 147 -23.37 5.96 23.30
CA MET A 147 -21.95 5.87 23.60
C MET A 147 -21.49 4.41 23.43
N PRO A 148 -20.40 4.16 22.68
CA PRO A 148 -19.82 2.82 22.64
C PRO A 148 -19.35 2.42 24.03
N ASP A 149 -19.49 1.14 24.39
CA ASP A 149 -18.84 0.57 25.57
C ASP A 149 -17.33 0.64 25.37
N ILE A 150 -16.72 1.73 25.83
CA ILE A 150 -15.28 1.90 25.81
C ILE A 150 -14.73 1.11 26.99
N ASN A 151 -14.31 -0.13 26.73
CA ASN A 151 -13.40 -0.84 27.62
C ASN A 151 -12.04 -0.13 27.54
N PRO A 152 -11.59 0.59 28.60
CA PRO A 152 -10.38 1.41 28.52
C PRO A 152 -9.13 0.57 28.19
N LEU A 153 -9.11 -0.69 28.67
CA LEU A 153 -8.05 -1.65 28.38
C LEU A 153 -7.96 -2.02 26.89
N GLU A 154 -9.09 -2.25 26.22
CA GLU A 154 -9.10 -2.65 24.81
C GLU A 154 -8.68 -1.50 23.88
N GLU A 155 -9.02 -0.26 24.23
CA GLU A 155 -8.64 0.92 23.45
C GLU A 155 -7.13 1.18 23.54
N GLU A 156 -6.56 1.05 24.75
CA GLU A 156 -5.12 1.14 24.96
C GLU A 156 -4.35 0.06 24.18
N GLU A 157 -4.87 -1.17 24.13
CA GLU A 157 -4.27 -2.22 23.29
C GLU A 157 -4.31 -1.88 21.80
N LYS A 158 -5.43 -1.37 21.29
CA LYS A 158 -5.57 -0.97 19.89
C LYS A 158 -4.58 0.16 19.55
N LYS A 159 -4.45 1.16 20.43
CA LYS A 159 -3.47 2.25 20.30
C LYS A 159 -2.03 1.73 20.32
N LYS A 160 -1.69 0.80 21.23
CA LYS A 160 -0.36 0.16 21.29
C LYS A 160 -0.06 -0.63 20.01
N LYS A 161 -1.00 -1.44 19.52
CA LYS A 161 -0.88 -2.21 18.27
C LYS A 161 -0.67 -1.30 17.06
N GLN A 162 -1.39 -0.18 16.97
CA GLN A 162 -1.20 0.82 15.91
C GLN A 162 0.19 1.49 15.99
N LYS A 163 0.61 1.94 17.18
CA LYS A 163 1.94 2.53 17.40
C LYS A 163 3.06 1.55 17.02
N ALA A 164 2.93 0.27 17.36
CA ALA A 164 3.90 -0.77 17.02
C ALA A 164 4.02 -0.96 15.50
N LYS A 165 2.89 -1.03 14.78
CA LYS A 165 2.88 -1.13 13.30
C LYS A 165 3.56 0.06 12.64
N THR A 166 3.28 1.27 13.10
CA THR A 166 3.91 2.50 12.60
C THR A 166 5.43 2.49 12.84
N LYS A 167 5.87 2.16 14.06
CA LYS A 167 7.29 2.04 14.41
C LYS A 167 8.01 1.02 13.52
N HIS A 168 7.42 -0.15 13.32
CA HIS A 168 7.98 -1.19 12.45
C HIS A 168 8.17 -0.69 11.01
N HIS A 169 7.19 -0.01 10.44
CA HIS A 169 7.30 0.54 9.08
C HIS A 169 8.40 1.59 8.94
N VAL A 170 8.52 2.48 9.93
CA VAL A 170 9.57 3.50 9.97
C VAL A 170 10.95 2.85 10.07
N ASN A 171 11.13 1.87 10.95
CA ASN A 171 12.39 1.15 11.11
C ASN A 171 12.79 0.40 9.82
N LYS A 172 11.84 -0.30 9.18
CA LYS A 172 12.07 -0.99 7.92
C LYS A 172 12.53 -0.04 6.80
N LYS A 173 11.95 1.15 6.71
CA LYS A 173 12.42 2.19 5.75
C LYS A 173 13.84 2.66 6.07
N ARG A 174 14.14 2.89 7.34
CA ARG A 174 15.47 3.32 7.80
C ARG A 174 16.55 2.28 7.50
N GLU A 175 16.26 1.01 7.73
CA GLU A 175 17.18 -0.10 7.42
C GLU A 175 17.45 -0.21 5.92
N LYS A 176 16.42 -0.11 5.07
CA LYS A 176 16.61 -0.09 3.61
C LYS A 176 17.49 1.07 3.15
N LEU A 177 17.29 2.26 3.72
CA LEU A 177 18.11 3.43 3.38
C LEU A 177 19.57 3.23 3.82
N LYS A 178 19.80 2.67 5.01
CA LYS A 178 21.15 2.32 5.49
C LYS A 178 21.80 1.27 4.59
N ALA A 179 21.07 0.24 4.18
CA ALA A 179 21.57 -0.80 3.27
C ALA A 179 22.00 -0.19 1.93
N LYS A 180 21.12 0.62 1.30
CA LYS A 180 21.44 1.30 0.02
C LYS A 180 22.65 2.23 0.14
N ARG A 181 22.82 2.92 1.28
CA ARG A 181 23.99 3.77 1.51
C ARG A 181 25.27 2.95 1.65
N LYS A 182 25.22 1.80 2.34
CA LYS A 182 26.37 0.89 2.47
C LYS A 182 26.76 0.27 1.13
N GLU A 183 25.77 -0.16 0.35
CA GLU A 183 25.96 -0.69 -1.00
C GLU A 183 26.62 0.36 -1.91
N ARG A 184 26.11 1.59 -1.92
CA ARG A 184 26.73 2.68 -2.69
C ARG A 184 28.16 3.00 -2.24
N ALA A 185 28.40 2.99 -0.93
CA ALA A 185 29.76 3.21 -0.41
C ALA A 185 30.72 2.08 -0.80
N ALA A 186 30.25 0.83 -0.82
CA ALA A 186 31.03 -0.31 -1.29
C ALA A 186 31.29 -0.23 -2.80
N GLU A 187 30.30 0.15 -3.59
CA GLU A 187 30.45 0.35 -5.04
C GLU A 187 31.45 1.48 -5.35
N GLU A 188 31.38 2.60 -4.63
CA GLU A 188 32.36 3.70 -4.75
C GLU A 188 33.77 3.24 -4.35
N GLU A 189 33.90 2.38 -3.34
CA GLU A 189 35.19 1.80 -2.93
C GLU A 189 35.73 0.81 -3.97
N GLU A 190 34.88 -0.05 -4.55
CA GLU A 190 35.26 -0.94 -5.65
C GLU A 190 35.68 -0.16 -6.89
N GLN A 191 34.94 0.90 -7.25
CA GLN A 191 35.30 1.78 -8.34
C GLN A 191 36.67 2.41 -8.11
N ARG A 192 36.95 2.91 -6.90
CA ARG A 192 38.27 3.47 -6.55
C ARG A 192 39.39 2.43 -6.60
N ARG A 193 39.12 1.17 -6.27
CA ARG A 193 40.11 0.08 -6.37
C ARG A 193 40.37 -0.33 -7.82
N LEU A 194 39.39 -0.18 -8.70
CA LEU A 194 39.48 -0.59 -10.11
C LEU A 194 39.97 0.54 -11.02
N THR A 195 39.73 1.80 -10.66
CA THR A 195 40.20 2.96 -11.43
C THR A 195 41.60 3.37 -10.99
N ASP A 196 42.54 3.30 -11.94
CA ASP A 196 43.85 3.91 -11.78
C ASP A 196 43.82 5.32 -12.41
N HIS A 197 44.22 6.34 -11.67
CA HIS A 197 44.16 7.72 -12.12
C HIS A 197 45.51 8.15 -12.72
N VAL A 198 45.70 7.87 -14.01
CA VAL A 198 46.89 8.26 -14.76
C VAL A 198 46.80 9.73 -15.21
N GLN A 199 47.88 10.49 -15.04
CA GLN A 199 47.91 11.90 -15.47
C GLN A 199 48.04 12.01 -17.00
N PHE A 200 47.44 13.05 -17.59
CA PHE A 200 47.55 13.28 -19.02
C PHE A 200 49.01 13.59 -19.40
N GLY A 201 49.63 12.72 -20.20
CA GLY A 201 51.04 12.81 -20.60
C GLY A 201 51.90 11.66 -20.06
N GLU A 202 51.42 10.89 -19.08
CA GLU A 202 52.02 9.63 -18.69
C GLU A 202 51.61 8.56 -19.71
N VAL A 203 52.58 8.09 -20.51
CA VAL A 203 52.37 7.08 -21.54
C VAL A 203 52.11 5.76 -20.82
N VAL A 204 50.83 5.41 -20.66
CA VAL A 204 50.38 4.05 -20.36
C VAL A 204 51.17 3.13 -21.29
N SER A 205 51.92 2.18 -20.72
CA SER A 205 52.77 1.20 -21.40
C SER A 205 52.31 1.04 -22.85
N GLN A 206 53.03 1.66 -23.78
CA GLN A 206 52.64 1.65 -25.19
C GLN A 206 52.34 0.19 -25.54
N PRO A 207 51.13 -0.14 -26.05
CA PRO A 207 50.82 -1.51 -26.39
C PRO A 207 51.96 -2.01 -27.28
N PRO A 208 52.50 -3.20 -27.01
CA PRO A 208 53.71 -3.67 -27.68
C PRO A 208 53.49 -3.52 -29.17
N GLU A 209 54.37 -2.76 -29.81
CA GLU A 209 54.27 -2.53 -31.24
C GLU A 209 54.36 -3.91 -31.92
N LEU A 210 53.29 -4.29 -32.62
CA LEU A 210 53.27 -5.50 -33.45
C LEU A 210 54.16 -5.27 -34.67
N THR A 211 55.47 -5.30 -34.46
CA THR A 211 56.52 -5.14 -35.48
C THR A 211 56.68 -6.42 -36.33
N ALA A 212 56.09 -7.53 -35.88
CA ALA A 212 56.12 -8.80 -36.58
C ALA A 212 55.20 -8.79 -37.82
N LYS A 213 55.79 -8.92 -39.01
CA LYS A 213 55.04 -9.13 -40.25
C LYS A 213 54.28 -10.46 -40.18
N PRO A 214 52.99 -10.52 -40.55
CA PRO A 214 52.26 -11.79 -40.62
C PRO A 214 52.98 -12.73 -41.60
N ARG A 215 53.21 -13.99 -41.21
CA ARG A 215 54.02 -14.97 -41.97
C ARG A 215 53.59 -15.19 -43.44
N LYS A 216 52.35 -14.82 -43.81
CA LYS A 216 51.80 -14.93 -45.18
C LYS A 216 51.42 -13.59 -45.83
N ALA A 217 51.87 -12.45 -45.29
CA ALA A 217 51.57 -11.15 -45.88
C ALA A 217 52.41 -10.92 -47.16
N THR A 218 51.75 -10.58 -48.27
CA THR A 218 52.42 -10.08 -49.47
C THR A 218 52.87 -8.64 -49.25
N THR A 219 53.94 -8.20 -49.92
CA THR A 219 54.65 -6.90 -49.74
C THR A 219 53.83 -5.63 -50.02
N ASN A 220 52.52 -5.75 -50.23
CA ASN A 220 51.65 -4.61 -50.55
C ASN A 220 51.32 -3.82 -49.29
N ASN A 221 52.00 -2.69 -49.10
CA ASN A 221 51.90 -1.76 -47.96
C ASN A 221 50.52 -1.10 -47.73
N LYS A 222 49.45 -1.51 -48.44
CA LYS A 222 48.10 -0.92 -48.30
C LYS A 222 47.05 -2.05 -48.31
N PRO A 223 46.59 -2.53 -47.13
CA PRO A 223 45.51 -3.51 -47.08
C PRO A 223 44.27 -2.94 -47.80
N GLY A 224 43.69 -3.73 -48.71
CA GLY A 224 42.49 -3.34 -49.47
C GLY A 224 42.72 -2.65 -50.81
N LYS A 225 43.96 -2.24 -51.16
CA LYS A 225 44.26 -1.74 -52.52
C LYS A 225 44.59 -2.87 -53.48
N LYS A 226 43.60 -3.68 -53.80
CA LYS A 226 43.65 -4.56 -54.98
C LYS A 226 43.11 -3.75 -56.15
N THR A 227 43.82 -3.73 -57.27
CA THR A 227 43.26 -3.20 -58.51
C THR A 227 42.02 -4.03 -58.83
N LEU A 228 40.84 -3.41 -58.83
CA LEU A 228 39.60 -4.11 -59.13
C LEU A 228 39.72 -4.77 -60.51
N LEU A 229 39.25 -6.01 -60.64
CA LEU A 229 39.27 -6.74 -61.92
C LEU A 229 38.64 -5.91 -63.06
N LEU A 230 37.56 -5.20 -62.73
CA LEU A 230 36.88 -4.28 -63.64
C LEU A 230 37.79 -3.19 -64.17
N ASN A 231 38.71 -2.64 -63.35
CA ASN A 231 39.67 -1.64 -63.85
C ASN A 231 40.62 -2.26 -64.88
N SER A 232 40.98 -3.53 -64.76
CA SER A 232 41.81 -4.24 -65.74
C SER A 232 41.04 -4.55 -67.04
N LEU A 233 39.74 -4.80 -66.94
CA LEU A 233 38.87 -5.08 -68.10
C LEU A 233 38.45 -3.80 -68.82
N LEU A 234 38.35 -2.69 -68.09
CA LEU A 234 37.95 -1.38 -68.61
C LEU A 234 39.15 -0.55 -69.05
N SER A 235 40.34 -0.69 -68.45
CA SER A 235 41.54 0.06 -68.88
C SER A 235 42.06 -0.35 -70.25
N SER A 236 41.70 -1.54 -70.74
CA SER A 236 41.97 -1.96 -72.12
C SER A 236 41.01 -1.31 -73.14
N LYS A 237 39.92 -0.69 -72.67
CA LYS A 237 38.83 -0.18 -73.51
C LYS A 237 38.37 1.18 -72.97
N SER A 238 39.08 2.23 -73.36
CA SER A 238 38.78 3.67 -73.21
C SER A 238 39.43 4.42 -72.03
N LYS A 239 40.19 5.47 -72.38
CA LYS A 239 40.54 6.61 -71.52
C LYS A 239 39.44 7.66 -71.67
N THR A 240 38.69 7.95 -70.61
CA THR A 240 37.96 9.21 -70.46
C THR A 240 37.54 9.45 -69.01
N THR A 241 37.44 10.72 -68.69
CA THR A 241 37.59 11.38 -67.39
C THR A 241 36.36 11.36 -66.48
N THR A 242 36.67 11.37 -65.18
CA THR A 242 35.82 11.46 -64.00
C THR A 242 34.96 12.74 -63.91
N SER A 243 33.70 12.60 -63.47
CA SER A 243 33.09 13.56 -62.53
C SER A 243 31.98 12.88 -61.70
N THR A 244 32.22 12.66 -60.41
CA THR A 244 31.17 12.32 -59.43
C THR A 244 30.81 13.57 -58.66
N SER A 245 29.61 14.09 -58.93
CA SER A 245 29.01 15.20 -58.21
C SER A 245 28.61 14.77 -56.79
N LYS A 246 28.85 15.68 -55.85
CA LYS A 246 28.73 15.51 -54.40
C LYS A 246 27.26 15.27 -54.01
N GLN A 247 26.94 14.09 -53.46
CA GLN A 247 25.68 13.87 -52.76
C GLN A 247 25.84 13.99 -51.23
N SER A 248 24.80 14.57 -50.63
CA SER A 248 24.40 14.48 -49.22
C SER A 248 25.13 15.33 -48.18
N LYS A 249 24.75 16.62 -48.10
CA LYS A 249 24.91 17.44 -46.87
C LYS A 249 23.68 17.39 -45.95
N LYS A 250 22.56 16.77 -46.35
CA LYS A 250 21.26 16.89 -45.65
C LYS A 250 21.09 15.97 -44.44
N ARG A 251 22.09 15.13 -44.12
CA ARG A 251 22.05 14.22 -42.96
C ARG A 251 22.80 14.75 -41.73
N LYS A 252 23.65 15.77 -41.88
CA LYS A 252 24.57 16.17 -40.80
C LYS A 252 23.88 17.00 -39.70
N ASP A 253 22.82 17.72 -40.04
CA ASP A 253 22.21 18.72 -39.15
C ASP A 253 20.73 18.39 -38.82
N ARG A 254 20.41 17.13 -38.53
CA ARG A 254 19.07 16.75 -38.02
C ARG A 254 19.06 16.65 -36.51
N SER A 255 18.05 17.27 -35.88
CA SER A 255 17.82 17.16 -34.44
C SER A 255 17.38 15.73 -34.06
N ALA A 256 17.69 15.33 -32.82
CA ALA A 256 17.36 14.00 -32.31
C ALA A 256 15.84 13.71 -32.29
N ALA A 257 15.01 14.76 -32.26
CA ALA A 257 13.55 14.64 -32.32
C ALA A 257 13.07 14.21 -33.71
N GLU A 258 13.67 14.74 -34.78
CA GLU A 258 13.32 14.38 -36.16
C GLU A 258 13.73 12.95 -36.54
N GLN A 259 14.74 12.39 -35.87
CA GLN A 259 15.19 11.01 -36.09
C GLN A 259 14.24 9.97 -35.50
N ARG A 260 13.39 10.35 -34.54
CA ARG A 260 12.48 9.44 -33.81
C ARG A 260 11.09 9.31 -34.44
N MET A 261 10.77 10.13 -35.43
CA MET A 261 9.45 10.21 -36.06
C MET A 261 9.29 9.31 -37.30
N LEU A 262 10.28 8.46 -37.59
CA LEU A 262 10.28 7.46 -38.67
C LEU A 262 10.43 6.07 -38.07
#